data_AF-A0A925LSR6-F1
#
_entry.id   AF-A0A925LSR6-F1
#
_cell.length_a   1.000
_cell.length_b   1.000
_cell.length_c   1.000
_cell.angle_alpha   90.00
_cell.angle_beta   90.00
_cell.angle_gamma   90.00
#
_symmetry.space_group_name_H-M   'P 1'
#
loop_
_entity.id
_entity.type
_entity.pdbx_description
1 polymer ?
#
loop_
_entity_poly.entity_id
_entity_poly.type
_entity_poly.pdbx_seq_one_letter_code
_entity_poly.pdbx_strand_id
1 'polypeptide(L)'
;MPIHVRTDLTAMTEDVFKEVAFAVTGEVFDIHNRFGNLFGERVYKCELAKKCRWLGFPQIDVEVPVEVTFESFRKEYFLDLLVCGSALFELKAEAALT
;
A
#
# COMPACT_ATOMS: atom_id res chain seq x y z
N MET A 1 -7.92 15.78 -16.14
CA MET A 1 -7.20 14.50 -15.99
C MET A 1 -7.93 13.66 -14.96
N PRO A 2 -9.01 12.96 -15.33
CA PRO A 2 -9.72 12.07 -14.41
C PRO A 2 -8.81 10.95 -13.90
N ILE A 3 -8.96 10.62 -12.62
CA ILE A 3 -8.31 9.49 -11.96
C ILE A 3 -9.43 8.60 -11.45
N HIS A 4 -9.52 7.38 -11.95
CA HIS A 4 -10.52 6.39 -11.56
C HIS A 4 -9.84 5.29 -10.76
N VAL A 5 -10.25 5.13 -9.50
CA VAL A 5 -9.78 4.04 -8.63
C VAL A 5 -10.87 2.97 -8.59
N ARG A 6 -10.52 1.71 -8.84
CA ARG A 6 -11.50 0.60 -8.85
C ARG A 6 -11.70 -0.05 -7.48
N THR A 7 -11.79 0.77 -6.43
CA THR A 7 -12.17 0.33 -5.08
C THR A 7 -12.94 1.45 -4.38
N ASP A 8 -13.69 1.11 -3.34
CA ASP A 8 -14.39 2.08 -2.51
C ASP A 8 -13.38 2.78 -1.59
N LEU A 9 -13.28 4.10 -1.73
CA LEU A 9 -12.44 4.93 -0.89
C LEU A 9 -13.27 5.52 0.26
N THR A 10 -12.68 5.52 1.44
CA THR A 10 -13.27 6.12 2.64
C THR A 10 -12.43 7.30 3.08
N ALA A 11 -13.06 8.34 3.62
CA ALA A 11 -12.33 9.44 4.23
C ALA A 11 -11.84 9.00 5.62
N MET A 12 -10.60 9.33 5.94
CA MET A 12 -9.96 9.03 7.21
C MET A 12 -9.47 10.33 7.86
N THR A 13 -9.58 10.43 9.18
CA THR A 13 -9.01 11.57 9.92
C THR A 13 -7.50 11.40 10.05
N GLU A 14 -6.80 12.51 10.30
CA GLU A 14 -5.34 12.48 10.47
C GLU A 14 -4.91 11.59 11.65
N ASP A 15 -5.64 11.61 12.77
CA ASP A 15 -5.31 10.81 13.95
C ASP A 15 -5.45 9.32 13.68
N VAL A 16 -6.53 8.90 13.02
CA VAL A 16 -6.73 7.49 12.61
C VAL A 16 -5.65 7.09 11.60
N PHE A 17 -5.30 7.98 10.67
CA PHE A 17 -4.22 7.72 9.72
C PHE A 17 -2.88 7.51 10.42
N LYS A 18 -2.54 8.31 11.43
CA LYS A 18 -1.30 8.15 12.20
C LYS A 18 -1.25 6.80 12.91
N GLU A 19 -2.35 6.34 13.50
CA GLU A 19 -2.43 5.03 14.15
C GLU A 19 -2.21 3.89 13.14
N VAL A 20 -2.89 3.93 11.99
CA VAL A 20 -2.73 2.95 10.92
C VAL A 20 -1.31 2.97 10.37
N ALA A 21 -0.78 4.15 10.05
CA ALA A 21 0.56 4.33 9.51
C ALA A 21 1.64 3.83 10.47
N PHE A 22 1.51 4.10 11.76
CA PHE A 22 2.45 3.62 12.78
C PHE A 22 2.46 2.09 12.84
N ALA A 23 1.29 1.46 12.90
CA ALA A 23 1.18 0.00 12.94
C ALA A 23 1.70 -0.68 11.67
N VAL A 24 1.30 -0.19 10.49
CA VAL A 24 1.75 -0.74 9.19
C VAL A 24 3.26 -0.56 9.02
N THR A 25 3.80 0.60 9.38
CA THR A 25 5.25 0.86 9.28
C THR A 25 6.06 -0.04 10.23
N GLY A 26 5.53 -0.33 11.43
CA GLY A 26 6.13 -1.33 12.32
C GLY A 26 6.28 -2.69 11.65
N GLU A 27 5.23 -3.16 10.97
CA GLU A 27 5.28 -4.42 10.20
C GLU A 27 6.25 -4.35 9.02
N VAL A 28 6.40 -3.20 8.35
CA VAL A 28 7.41 -3.02 7.29
C VAL A 28 8.82 -3.26 7.83
N PHE A 29 9.16 -2.66 8.99
CA PHE A 29 10.46 -2.86 9.62
C PHE A 29 10.67 -4.31 10.05
N ASP A 30 9.65 -4.95 10.63
CA ASP A 30 9.72 -6.36 11.02
C ASP A 30 9.93 -7.28 9.83
N ILE A 31 9.26 -7.02 8.70
CA ILE A 31 9.47 -7.77 7.46
C ILE A 31 10.88 -7.53 6.94
N HIS A 32 11.36 -6.28 6.90
CA HIS A 32 12.71 -5.97 6.43
C HIS A 32 13.78 -6.66 7.31
N ASN A 33 13.63 -6.63 8.63
CA ASN A 33 14.55 -7.30 9.56
C ASN A 33 14.59 -8.82 9.36
N ARG A 34 13.48 -9.43 8.93
CA ARG A 34 13.38 -10.88 8.69
C ARG A 34 13.83 -11.29 7.29
N PHE A 35 13.47 -10.50 6.28
CA PHE A 35 13.62 -10.87 4.87
C PHE A 35 14.83 -10.20 4.21
N GLY A 36 15.37 -9.14 4.82
CA GLY A 36 16.35 -8.25 4.19
C GLY A 36 15.75 -7.54 2.97
N ASN A 37 16.59 -7.32 1.95
CA ASN A 37 16.25 -6.64 0.69
C ASN A 37 16.46 -7.53 -0.56
N LEU A 38 16.53 -8.85 -0.38
CA LEU A 38 16.91 -9.78 -1.45
C LEU A 38 15.72 -10.28 -2.30
N PHE A 39 14.49 -9.98 -1.89
CA PHE A 39 13.29 -10.38 -2.64
C PHE A 39 12.81 -9.29 -3.58
N GLY A 40 11.97 -9.65 -4.56
CA GLY A 40 11.23 -8.66 -5.34
C GLY A 40 10.09 -8.04 -4.53
N GLU A 41 9.70 -6.80 -4.86
CA GLU A 41 8.68 -6.02 -4.14
C GLU A 41 7.38 -6.80 -3.89
N ARG A 42 6.95 -7.67 -4.83
CA ARG A 42 5.75 -8.49 -4.69
C ARG A 42 5.74 -9.36 -3.42
N VAL A 43 6.90 -9.88 -3.00
CA VAL A 43 7.00 -10.68 -1.77
C VAL A 43 6.69 -9.82 -0.54
N TYR A 44 7.23 -8.60 -0.49
CA TYR A 44 6.98 -7.65 0.59
C TYR A 44 5.53 -7.19 0.61
N LYS A 45 4.93 -6.87 -0.56
CA LYS A 45 3.50 -6.50 -0.67
C LYS A 45 2.61 -7.61 -0.13
N CYS A 46 2.86 -8.87 -0.51
CA CYS A 46 2.09 -10.01 -0.02
C CYS A 46 2.26 -10.25 1.48
N GLU A 47 3.47 -10.16 2.02
CA GLU A 47 3.71 -10.38 3.45
C GLU A 47 3.11 -9.25 4.29
N LEU A 48 3.28 -7.99 3.87
CA LEU A 48 2.70 -6.85 4.57
C LEU A 48 1.17 -6.93 4.60
N ALA A 49 0.55 -7.27 3.47
CA ALA A 49 -0.90 -7.47 3.43
C ALA A 49 -1.38 -8.58 4.38
N LYS A 50 -0.61 -9.66 4.52
CA LYS A 50 -0.91 -10.70 5.53
C LYS A 50 -0.82 -10.11 6.93
N LYS A 51 0.28 -9.44 7.29
CA LYS A 51 0.45 -8.83 8.61
C LYS A 51 -0.64 -7.84 8.96
N CYS A 52 -1.04 -6.99 8.02
CA CYS A 52 -2.18 -6.08 8.18
C CYS A 52 -3.50 -6.81 8.47
N ARG A 53 -3.76 -7.95 7.82
CA ARG A 53 -4.93 -8.80 8.13
C ARG A 53 -4.83 -9.42 9.52
N TRP A 54 -3.64 -9.85 9.95
CA TRP A 54 -3.40 -10.38 11.30
C TRP A 54 -3.59 -9.33 12.40
N LEU A 55 -3.25 -8.06 12.12
CA LEU A 55 -3.52 -6.92 13.01
C LEU A 55 -5.02 -6.57 13.10
N GLY A 56 -5.87 -7.18 12.26
CA GLY A 56 -7.32 -6.99 12.30
C GLY A 56 -7.81 -5.76 11.54
N PHE A 57 -7.02 -5.20 10.60
CA PHE A 57 -7.53 -4.14 9.75
C PHE A 57 -8.70 -4.66 8.88
N PRO A 58 -9.79 -3.87 8.72
CA PRO A 58 -11.01 -4.35 8.10
C PRO A 58 -10.91 -4.52 6.57
N GLN A 59 -10.10 -3.69 5.90
CA GLN A 59 -9.93 -3.70 4.45
C GLN A 59 -8.46 -3.58 4.10
N ILE A 60 -7.96 -4.52 3.29
CA ILE A 60 -6.58 -4.58 2.81
C ILE A 60 -6.61 -4.96 1.35
N ASP A 61 -6.35 -3.99 0.49
CA ASP A 61 -6.29 -4.16 -0.96
C ASP A 61 -4.84 -4.04 -1.43
N VAL A 62 -4.42 -4.93 -2.34
CA VAL A 62 -3.05 -5.03 -2.85
C VAL A 62 -3.10 -4.86 -4.36
N GLU A 63 -2.15 -4.09 -4.92
CA GLU A 63 -2.08 -3.81 -6.36
C GLU A 63 -3.42 -3.28 -6.91
N VAL A 64 -3.97 -2.23 -6.26
CA VAL A 64 -5.26 -1.64 -6.64
C VAL A 64 -5.12 -0.88 -7.96
N PRO A 65 -5.86 -1.23 -9.02
CA PRO A 65 -5.74 -0.56 -10.30
C PRO A 65 -6.31 0.86 -10.25
N VAL A 66 -5.53 1.80 -10.79
CA VAL A 66 -5.87 3.20 -10.97
C VAL A 66 -5.72 3.57 -12.43
N GLU A 67 -6.82 4.03 -13.01
CA GLU A 67 -6.86 4.48 -14.39
C GLU A 67 -6.76 5.99 -14.46
N VAL A 68 -5.74 6.48 -15.16
CA VAL A 68 -5.53 7.90 -15.43
C VAL A 68 -5.85 8.17 -16.90
N THR A 69 -6.73 9.13 -17.16
CA THR A 69 -7.12 9.52 -18.52
C THR A 69 -6.89 11.00 -18.78
N PHE A 70 -6.49 11.33 -20.01
CA PHE A 70 -6.39 12.71 -20.50
C PHE A 70 -6.51 12.73 -22.02
N GLU A 71 -7.61 13.26 -22.56
CA GLU A 71 -7.90 13.20 -24.00
C GLU A 71 -7.82 11.76 -24.54
N SER A 72 -6.87 11.47 -25.44
CA SER A 72 -6.60 10.12 -25.96
C SER A 72 -5.62 9.31 -25.11
N PHE A 73 -4.96 9.92 -24.12
CA PHE A 73 -4.05 9.22 -23.22
C PHE A 73 -4.83 8.41 -22.18
N ARG A 74 -4.44 7.14 -22.02
CA ARG A 74 -4.91 6.24 -20.96
C ARG A 74 -3.73 5.46 -20.43
N LYS A 75 -3.59 5.41 -19.10
CA LYS A 75 -2.58 4.58 -18.44
C LYS A 75 -3.15 3.97 -17.16
N GLU A 76 -2.83 2.71 -16.96
CA GLU A 76 -3.14 1.98 -15.74
C GLU A 76 -1.91 1.98 -14.82
N TYR A 77 -2.14 2.32 -13.56
CA TYR A 77 -1.20 2.26 -12.47
C TYR A 77 -1.75 1.31 -11.41
N PHE A 78 -0.90 0.88 -10.48
CA PHE A 78 -1.29 -0.01 -9.40
C PHE A 78 -0.79 0.56 -8.08
N LEU A 79 -1.69 0.72 -7.11
CA LEU A 79 -1.33 1.09 -5.74
C LEU A 79 -0.83 -0.16 -5.03
N ASP A 80 0.36 -0.11 -4.44
CA ASP A 80 0.96 -1.29 -3.83
C ASP A 80 0.12 -1.88 -2.69
N LEU A 81 -0.34 -1.03 -1.76
CA LEU A 81 -1.19 -1.42 -0.65
C LEU A 81 -2.12 -0.28 -0.22
N LEU A 82 -3.41 -0.57 -0.10
CA LEU A 82 -4.43 0.32 0.45
C LEU A 82 -5.04 -0.32 1.71
N VAL A 83 -4.90 0.34 2.85
CA VAL A 83 -5.39 -0.14 4.15
C VAL A 83 -6.60 0.71 4.58
N CYS A 84 -7.64 0.05 5.11
CA CYS A 84 -8.89 0.66 5.57
C CYS A 84 -9.62 1.50 4.50
N GLY A 85 -9.35 1.29 3.20
CA GLY A 85 -9.95 2.07 2.12
C GLY A 85 -9.42 3.51 2.00
N SER A 86 -8.33 3.87 2.70
CA SER A 86 -7.81 5.25 2.68
C SER A 86 -6.29 5.35 2.76
N ALA A 87 -5.64 4.54 3.60
CA ALA A 87 -4.22 4.66 3.87
C ALA A 87 -3.40 3.95 2.78
N LEU A 88 -2.82 4.73 1.88
CA LEU A 88 -1.97 4.26 0.79
C LEU A 88 -0.52 4.10 1.26
N PHE A 89 0.07 2.93 0.97
CA PHE A 89 1.49 2.65 1.16
C PHE A 89 2.10 2.21 -0.17
N GLU A 90 3.11 2.96 -0.62
CA GLU A 90 3.97 2.58 -1.74
C GLU A 90 5.20 1.85 -1.20
N LEU A 91 5.52 0.68 -1.71
CA LEU A 91 6.61 -0.14 -1.21
C LEU A 91 7.81 -0.06 -2.15
N LYS A 92 9.00 0.06 -1.55
CA LYS A 92 10.28 -0.03 -2.25
C LYS A 92 11.18 -1.01 -1.50
N ALA A 93 11.81 -1.92 -2.24
CA ALA A 93 12.82 -2.81 -1.72
C ALA A 93 14.16 -2.45 -2.36
N GLU A 94 14.87 -1.50 -1.74
CA GLU A 94 16.18 -1.02 -2.22
C GLU A 94 17.27 -1.23 -1.16
N ALA A 95 18.53 -1.25 -1.60
CA ALA A 95 19.68 -1.45 -0.73
C ALA A 95 20.09 -0.19 0.05
N ALA A 96 19.70 0.99 -0.42
CA ALA A 96 19.94 2.26 0.24
C ALA A 96 18.82 3.24 -0.15
N LEU A 97 18.47 4.13 0.77
CA LEU A 97 17.67 5.31 0.45
C LEU A 97 18.64 6.38 -0.06
N THR A 98 18.76 6.56 -1.37
CA THR A 98 19.49 7.69 -1.96
C THR A 98 18.64 8.94 -2.08
#